data_AF-C4RQ35-F1
#
_entry.id   AF-C4RQ35-F1
#
_cell.length_a   1.000
_cell.length_b   1.000
_cell.length_c   1.000
_cell.angle_alpha   90.00
_cell.angle_beta   90.00
_cell.angle_gamma   90.00
#
_symmetry.space_group_name_H-M   'P 1'
#
loop_
_entity.id
_entity.type
_entity.pdbx_description
1 polymer ?
#
loop_
_entity_poly.entity_id
_entity_poly.type
_entity_poly.pdbx_seq_one_letter_code
_entity_poly.pdbx_strand_id
1 'polypeptide(L)'
;MPEDAATLFEPGIAQGFRDRWRDVQLRFVDDPRAAAGQAESLVEEAIEALATALAEQKNKLGDWQQTGDDTEQLRIAVRGYRDFLDRVLGR
;
A
#
# COMPACT_ATOMS: atom_id res chain seq x y z
N MET A 1 1.42 -14.28 1.86
CA MET A 1 0.99 -12.91 1.49
C MET A 1 1.80 -12.52 0.27
N PRO A 2 1.24 -11.88 -0.76
CA PRO A 2 2.06 -11.38 -1.86
C PRO A 2 3.07 -10.40 -1.26
N GLU A 3 4.35 -10.75 -1.31
CA GLU A 3 5.44 -10.01 -0.67
C GLU A 3 5.58 -8.60 -1.29
N ASP A 4 5.08 -8.44 -2.52
CA ASP A 4 5.15 -7.20 -3.29
C ASP A 4 4.21 -6.11 -2.80
N ALA A 5 2.99 -6.45 -2.35
CA ALA A 5 2.06 -5.45 -1.83
C ALA A 5 2.57 -4.84 -0.51
N ALA A 6 3.30 -5.61 0.30
CA ALA A 6 3.91 -5.11 1.53
C ALA A 6 5.02 -4.07 1.26
N THR A 7 5.62 -4.08 0.07
CA THR A 7 6.58 -3.05 -0.32
C THR A 7 5.91 -1.70 -0.57
N LEU A 8 4.59 -1.64 -0.80
CA LEU A 8 3.88 -0.39 -1.06
C LEU A 8 3.72 0.48 0.19
N PHE A 9 3.84 -0.13 1.38
CA PHE A 9 3.89 0.60 2.63
C PHE A 9 5.31 1.08 2.95
N GLU A 10 5.39 2.27 3.54
CA GLU A 10 6.59 2.65 4.28
C GLU A 10 6.87 1.60 5.38
N PRO A 11 8.13 1.17 5.59
CA PRO A 11 8.45 0.08 6.50
C PRO A 11 7.89 0.24 7.93
N GLY A 12 7.84 1.49 8.43
CA GLY A 12 7.30 1.81 9.74
C GLY A 12 5.78 1.62 9.84
N ILE A 13 5.03 1.97 8.79
CA ILE A 13 3.57 1.77 8.74
C ILE A 13 3.26 0.27 8.74
N ALA A 14 3.95 -0.49 7.89
CA ALA A 14 3.78 -1.94 7.83
C ALA A 14 4.09 -2.61 9.18
N GLN A 15 5.12 -2.13 9.89
CA GLN A 15 5.47 -2.69 11.19
C GLN A 15 4.39 -2.38 12.26
N GLY A 16 3.83 -1.18 12.28
CA GLY A 16 2.74 -0.83 13.19
C GLY A 16 1.50 -1.71 13.03
N PHE A 17 1.12 -2.02 11.78
CA PHE A 17 0.03 -2.98 11.51
C PHE A 17 0.37 -4.40 11.99
N ARG A 18 1.62 -4.87 11.80
CA ARG A 18 2.06 -6.19 12.29
C ARG A 18 2.03 -6.30 13.81
N ASP A 19 2.43 -5.24 14.52
CA ASP A 19 2.45 -5.25 15.98
C ASP A 19 1.02 -5.29 16.53
N ARG A 20 0.12 -4.43 16.02
CA ARG A 20 -1.31 -4.44 16.38
C ARG A 20 -2.00 -5.76 16.04
N TRP A 21 -1.60 -6.38 14.91
CA TRP A 21 -2.11 -7.70 14.55
C TRP A 21 -1.74 -8.76 15.59
N ARG A 22 -0.52 -8.76 16.12
CA ARG A 22 -0.15 -9.68 17.20
C ARG A 22 -1.03 -9.50 18.44
N ASP A 23 -1.34 -8.25 18.80
CA ASP A 23 -2.20 -7.97 19.96
C ASP A 23 -3.62 -8.52 19.76
N VAL A 24 -4.17 -8.39 18.55
CA VAL A 24 -5.48 -8.98 18.19
C VAL A 24 -5.44 -10.51 18.32
N GLN A 25 -4.37 -11.16 17.84
CA GLN A 25 -4.21 -12.60 17.95
C GLN A 25 -4.13 -13.08 19.42
N LEU A 26 -3.43 -12.34 20.27
CA LEU A 26 -3.34 -12.66 21.71
C LEU A 26 -4.71 -12.57 22.38
N ARG A 27 -5.51 -11.55 22.06
CA ARG A 27 -6.86 -11.34 22.61
C ARG A 27 -7.89 -12.36 22.16
N PHE A 28 -7.67 -13.01 21.01
CA PHE A 28 -8.60 -14.00 20.47
C PHE A 28 -8.83 -15.18 21.42
N VAL A 29 -7.82 -15.55 22.22
CA VAL A 29 -7.91 -16.66 23.19
C VAL A 29 -8.95 -16.36 24.28
N ASP A 30 -9.07 -15.10 24.68
CA ASP A 30 -9.94 -14.66 25.78
C ASP A 30 -11.32 -14.19 25.30
N ASP A 31 -11.37 -13.42 24.20
CA ASP A 31 -12.61 -12.89 23.63
C ASP A 31 -12.55 -12.93 22.08
N PRO A 32 -12.98 -14.05 21.47
CA PRO A 32 -12.87 -14.22 20.02
C PRO A 32 -13.77 -13.25 19.25
N ARG A 33 -14.90 -12.80 19.82
CA ARG A 33 -15.82 -11.90 19.12
C ARG A 33 -15.28 -10.47 19.10
N ALA A 34 -14.74 -9.99 20.22
CA ALA A 34 -14.09 -8.69 20.26
C ALA A 34 -12.82 -8.67 19.41
N ALA A 35 -12.03 -9.75 19.42
CA ALA A 35 -10.83 -9.87 18.58
C ALA A 35 -11.17 -9.86 17.08
N ALA A 36 -12.26 -10.54 16.67
CA ALA A 36 -12.71 -10.49 15.28
C ALA A 36 -13.11 -9.07 14.84
N GLY A 37 -13.82 -8.31 15.69
CA GLY A 37 -14.14 -6.90 15.40
C GLY A 37 -12.90 -6.00 15.32
N GLN A 38 -11.91 -6.22 16.18
CA GLN A 38 -10.63 -5.50 16.11
C GLN A 38 -9.82 -5.85 14.86
N ALA A 39 -9.87 -7.11 14.43
CA ALA A 39 -9.27 -7.55 13.17
C ALA A 39 -9.91 -6.84 11.96
N GLU A 40 -11.24 -6.75 11.94
CA GLU A 40 -11.99 -6.05 10.88
C GLU A 40 -11.56 -4.58 10.77
N SER A 41 -11.59 -3.83 11.89
CA SER A 41 -11.15 -2.43 11.90
C SER A 41 -9.66 -2.28 11.50
N LEU A 42 -8.79 -3.20 11.94
CA LEU A 42 -7.37 -3.15 11.57
C LEU A 42 -7.17 -3.34 10.05
N VAL A 43 -7.97 -4.20 9.41
CA VAL A 43 -7.94 -4.41 7.96
C VAL A 43 -8.47 -3.19 7.22
N GLU A 44 -9.55 -2.57 7.68
CA GLU A 44 -10.08 -1.33 7.10
C GLU A 44 -9.03 -0.22 7.12
N GLU A 45 -8.39 0.01 8.28
CA GLU A 45 -7.31 0.99 8.42
C GLU A 45 -6.12 0.69 7.48
N ALA A 46 -5.77 -0.59 7.32
CA ALA A 46 -4.69 -0.99 6.42
C ALA A 46 -5.05 -0.72 4.95
N ILE A 47 -6.30 -0.96 4.53
CA ILE A 47 -6.78 -0.67 3.18
C ILE A 47 -6.73 0.84 2.91
N GLU A 48 -7.18 1.67 3.84
CA GLU A 48 -7.13 3.14 3.71
C GLU A 48 -5.70 3.68 3.61
N ALA A 49 -4.81 3.16 4.46
CA ALA A 49 -3.40 3.52 4.44
C ALA A 49 -2.74 3.11 3.11
N LEU A 50 -3.08 1.93 2.58
CA LEU A 50 -2.58 1.47 1.29
C LEU A 50 -3.09 2.35 0.14
N ALA A 51 -4.37 2.69 0.12
CA ALA A 51 -4.96 3.56 -0.89
C ALA A 51 -4.29 4.94 -0.90
N THR A 52 -4.02 5.49 0.28
CA THR A 52 -3.29 6.76 0.44
C THR A 52 -1.89 6.68 -0.14
N ALA A 53 -1.12 5.65 0.24
CA ALA A 53 0.25 5.46 -0.25
C ALA A 53 0.30 5.29 -1.78
N LEU A 54 -0.66 4.56 -2.36
CA LEU A 54 -0.78 4.40 -3.81
C LEU A 54 -1.10 5.72 -4.51
N ALA A 55 -2.01 6.54 -3.95
CA ALA A 55 -2.34 7.84 -4.50
C ALA A 55 -1.13 8.79 -4.51
N GLU A 56 -0.33 8.79 -3.44
CA GLU A 56 0.91 9.57 -3.35
C GLU A 56 1.94 9.13 -4.39
N GLN A 57 2.14 7.82 -4.58
CA GLN A 57 3.05 7.31 -5.61
C GLN A 57 2.57 7.67 -7.02
N LYS A 58 1.26 7.55 -7.30
CA LYS A 58 0.67 7.96 -8.58
C LYS A 58 0.90 9.45 -8.87
N ASN A 59 0.82 10.30 -7.85
CA ASN A 59 1.03 11.74 -8.01
C ASN A 59 2.48 12.05 -8.38
N LYS A 60 3.47 11.35 -7.81
CA LYS A 60 4.90 11.48 -8.18
C LYS A 60 5.16 11.08 -9.65
N LEU A 61 4.36 10.16 -10.19
CA LEU A 61 4.43 9.81 -11.62
C LEU A 61 3.79 10.86 -12.53
N GLY A 62 3.09 11.87 -12.00
CA GLY A 62 2.42 12.92 -12.77
C GLY A 62 3.34 14.01 -13.29
N ASP A 63 4.60 14.10 -12.83
CA ASP A 63 5.49 15.23 -13.11
C ASP A 63 5.71 15.50 -14.62
N TRP A 64 5.56 14.50 -15.49
CA TRP A 64 5.62 14.67 -16.96
C TRP A 64 4.62 15.69 -17.52
N GLN A 65 3.51 15.93 -16.83
CA GLN A 65 2.45 16.86 -17.24
C GLN A 65 2.95 18.31 -17.37
N GLN A 66 4.09 18.64 -16.74
CA GLN A 66 4.69 19.97 -16.80
C GLN A 66 5.66 20.14 -17.98
N THR A 67 5.99 19.08 -18.71
CA THR A 67 7.17 19.07 -19.60
C THR A 67 6.88 19.09 -21.10
N GLY A 68 5.61 19.22 -21.50
CA GLY A 68 5.21 19.39 -22.90
C GLY A 68 5.37 18.12 -23.74
N ASP A 69 5.51 18.27 -25.07
CA ASP A 69 5.52 17.17 -26.04
C ASP A 69 6.89 16.45 -26.18
N ASP A 70 7.73 16.50 -25.16
CA ASP A 70 9.03 15.80 -25.16
C ASP A 70 8.81 14.27 -25.14
N THR A 71 8.90 13.66 -26.31
CA THR A 71 8.67 12.23 -26.50
C THR A 71 9.57 11.32 -25.66
N GLU A 72 10.78 11.75 -25.30
CA GLU A 72 11.65 10.96 -24.44
C GLU A 72 11.18 10.99 -22.99
N GLN A 73 10.70 12.14 -22.52
CA GLN A 73 10.10 12.25 -21.19
C GLN A 73 8.79 11.48 -21.07
N LEU A 74 7.96 11.51 -22.12
CA LEU A 74 6.76 10.69 -22.19
C LEU A 74 7.09 9.18 -22.15
N ARG A 75 8.18 8.75 -22.80
CA ARG A 75 8.65 7.36 -22.72
C ARG A 75 9.05 6.98 -21.29
N ILE A 76 9.77 7.86 -20.59
CA ILE A 76 10.16 7.65 -19.18
C ILE A 76 8.90 7.57 -18.29
N ALA A 77 7.92 8.45 -18.50
CA ALA A 77 6.66 8.44 -17.76
C ALA A 77 5.89 7.13 -17.94
N VAL A 78 5.72 6.65 -19.17
CA VAL A 78 5.05 5.37 -19.46
C VAL A 78 5.76 4.19 -18.81
N ARG A 79 7.10 4.19 -18.80
CA ARG A 79 7.87 3.15 -18.08
C ARG A 79 7.59 3.21 -16.57
N GLY A 80 7.55 4.40 -15.98
CA GLY A 80 7.22 4.58 -14.57
C GLY A 80 5.81 4.06 -14.21
N TYR A 81 4.81 4.33 -15.05
CA TYR A 81 3.46 3.78 -14.85
C TYR A 81 3.41 2.25 -14.96
N ARG A 82 4.15 1.66 -15.91
CA ARG A 82 4.25 0.20 -16.04
C ARG A 82 4.85 -0.42 -14.79
N ASP A 83 6.00 0.09 -14.35
CA ASP A 83 6.72 -0.45 -13.19
C ASP A 83 5.88 -0.31 -11.91
N PHE A 84 5.10 0.78 -11.78
CA PHE A 84 4.12 0.95 -10.70
C PHE A 84 2.99 -0.09 -10.76
N LEU A 85 2.40 -0.32 -11.94
CA LEU A 85 1.36 -1.33 -12.11
C LEU A 85 1.86 -2.74 -11.84
N ASP A 86 3.07 -3.09 -12.27
CA ASP A 86 3.66 -4.41 -11.98
C ASP A 86 3.81 -4.64 -10.47
N ARG A 87 4.24 -3.61 -9.72
CA ARG A 87 4.31 -3.66 -8.25
C ARG A 87 2.94 -3.80 -7.58
N VAL A 88 1.92 -3.12 -8.09
CA VAL A 88 0.53 -3.23 -7.58
C VAL A 88 -0.07 -4.60 -7.86
N LEU A 89 0.26 -5.19 -9.01
CA LEU A 89 -0.27 -6.48 -9.45
C LEU A 89 0.54 -7.68 -8.94
N GLY A 90 1.71 -7.45 -8.33
CA GLY A 90 2.62 -8.51 -7.84
C GLY A 90 3.15 -9.38 -8.99
N ARG A 91 3.58 -8.75 -10.09
CA ARG A 91 4.13 -9.43 -11.28
C ARG A 91 5.65 -9.28 -11.36
#